data_AF-A0A1H9W3H6-F1
#
_entry.id   AF-A0A1H9W3H6-F1
#
_cell.length_a   1.000
_cell.length_b   1.000
_cell.length_c   1.000
_cell.angle_alpha   90.00
_cell.angle_beta   90.00
_cell.angle_gamma   90.00
#
_symmetry.space_group_name_H-M   'P 1'
#
loop_
_entity.id
_entity.type
_entity.pdbx_description
1 polymer ?
#
loop_
_entity_poly.entity_id
_entity_poly.type
_entity_poly.pdbx_seq_one_letter_code
_entity_poly.pdbx_strand_id
1 'polypeptide(L)'
;MTKLIIIILILLLFSFLTLKAFTVKWKHNLIITFVIGIIIISAIIFGLSTDSIKGKIIKSDHNDQLLMECQVPYLFTQGEEVGYYCSVGVTPQTVIKNLKGERLSVKEIEDKLVSVILEKRHIFTKGDRSREVTAKEITLLR
;
A
#
# COMPACT_ATOMS: atom_id res chain seq x y z
N MET A 1 -15.92 0.08 -3.40
CA MET A 1 -17.16 0.85 -3.14
C MET A 1 -17.34 1.29 -1.69
N THR A 2 -17.08 0.44 -0.69
CA THR A 2 -17.27 0.75 0.74
C THR A 2 -16.43 1.92 1.28
N LYS A 3 -15.19 2.12 0.81
CA LYS A 3 -14.33 3.24 1.23
C LYS A 3 -14.87 4.63 0.84
N LEU A 4 -15.52 4.74 -0.32
CA LEU A 4 -16.08 6.01 -0.80
C LEU A 4 -17.28 6.45 0.06
N ILE A 5 -18.12 5.49 0.45
CA ILE A 5 -19.30 5.74 1.30
C ILE A 5 -18.86 6.23 2.68
N ILE A 6 -17.82 5.64 3.26
CA ILE A 6 -17.27 6.07 4.55
C ILE A 6 -16.72 7.50 4.47
N ILE A 7 -16.01 7.84 3.39
CA ILE A 7 -15.49 9.20 3.17
C ILE A 7 -16.64 10.21 3.06
N ILE A 8 -17.70 9.89 2.29
CA ILE A 8 -18.87 10.75 2.15
C ILE A 8 -19.57 10.94 3.51
N LEU A 9 -19.70 9.87 4.31
CA LEU A 9 -20.32 9.96 5.64
C LEU A 9 -19.51 10.85 6.58
N ILE A 10 -18.18 10.75 6.55
CA ILE A 10 -17.27 11.60 7.34
C ILE A 10 -17.39 13.06 6.91
N LEU A 11 -17.44 13.34 5.61
CA LEU A 11 -17.62 14.70 5.08
C LEU A 11 -18.97 15.29 5.48
N LEU A 12 -20.04 14.51 5.44
CA LEU A 12 -21.39 14.94 5.85
C LEU A 12 -21.44 15.21 7.36
N LEU A 13 -20.88 14.33 8.20
CA LEU A 13 -20.79 14.53 9.64
C LEU A 13 -19.95 15.78 9.99
N PHE A 14 -18.84 16.00 9.29
CA PHE A 14 -18.01 17.18 9.46
C PHE A 14 -18.78 18.46 9.11
N SER A 15 -19.50 18.48 7.99
CA SER A 15 -20.32 19.62 7.59
C SER A 15 -21.40 19.95 8.64
N PHE A 16 -22.06 18.94 9.21
CA PHE A 16 -23.08 19.12 10.24
C PHE A 16 -22.50 19.65 11.56
N LEU A 17 -21.31 19.17 11.94
CA LEU A 17 -20.59 19.67 13.12
C LEU A 17 -20.12 21.11 12.94
N THR A 18 -19.63 21.49 11.76
CA THR A 18 -19.24 22.89 11.46
C THR A 18 -20.45 23.84 11.46
N LEU A 19 -21.63 23.36 11.04
CA LEU A 19 -22.86 24.16 11.04
C LEU A 19 -23.34 24.46 12.48
N LYS A 20 -23.23 23.49 13.40
CA LYS A 20 -23.54 23.70 14.83
C LYS A 20 -22.48 24.52 15.56
N ALA A 21 -21.21 24.45 15.14
CA ALA A 21 -20.13 25.23 15.73
C ALA A 21 -20.22 26.74 15.42
N PHE A 22 -20.93 27.12 14.36
CA PHE A 22 -21.06 28.51 13.93
C PHE A 22 -21.89 29.38 14.90
N THR A 23 -22.69 28.78 15.78
CA THR A 23 -23.56 29.52 16.73
C THR A 23 -22.91 29.79 18.10
N VAL A 24 -21.72 29.24 18.41
CA VAL A 24 -21.11 29.37 19.75
C VAL A 24 -19.60 29.64 19.67
N LYS A 25 -19.17 30.83 20.13
CA LYS A 25 -17.77 31.24 20.42
C LYS A 25 -16.73 31.01 19.31
N TRP A 26 -16.52 32.07 18.54
CA TRP A 26 -15.71 32.15 17.32
C TRP A 26 -14.20 31.85 17.42
N LYS A 27 -13.54 31.99 18.59
CA LYS A 27 -12.07 31.86 18.65
C LYS A 27 -11.55 30.44 18.89
N HIS A 28 -12.23 29.62 19.69
CA HIS A 28 -11.80 28.24 19.96
C HIS A 28 -12.25 27.25 18.87
N ASN A 29 -13.39 27.51 18.21
CA ASN A 29 -13.92 26.63 17.16
C ASN A 29 -13.06 26.61 15.90
N LEU A 30 -12.35 27.70 15.58
CA LEU A 30 -11.52 27.77 14.37
C LEU A 30 -10.26 26.91 14.47
N ILE A 31 -9.62 26.89 15.65
CA ILE A 31 -8.42 26.07 15.92
C ILE A 31 -8.80 24.59 15.91
N ILE A 32 -9.91 24.21 16.56
CA ILE A 32 -10.37 22.82 16.60
C ILE A 32 -10.71 22.32 15.20
N THR A 33 -11.42 23.12 14.40
CA THR A 33 -11.76 22.78 13.01
C THR A 33 -10.51 22.58 12.15
N PHE A 34 -9.49 23.44 12.34
CA PHE A 34 -8.21 23.34 11.63
C PHE A 34 -7.43 22.08 12.00
N VAL A 35 -7.32 21.76 13.31
CA VAL A 35 -6.65 20.54 13.78
C VAL A 35 -7.34 19.29 13.25
N ILE A 36 -8.68 19.22 13.28
CA ILE A 36 -9.42 18.09 12.72
C ILE A 36 -9.18 17.99 11.21
N GLY A 37 -9.15 19.11 10.49
CA GLY A 37 -8.82 19.15 9.07
C GLY A 37 -7.46 18.51 8.75
N ILE A 38 -6.42 18.84 9.54
CA ILE A 38 -5.08 18.25 9.39
C ILE A 38 -5.10 16.74 9.64
N ILE A 39 -5.84 16.28 10.66
CA ILE A 39 -5.97 14.84 10.97
C ILE A 39 -6.63 14.09 9.81
N ILE A 40 -7.70 14.66 9.23
CA ILE A 40 -8.39 14.04 8.09
C ILE A 40 -7.47 13.98 6.87
N ILE A 41 -6.78 15.08 6.54
CA ILE A 41 -5.86 15.13 5.38
C ILE A 41 -4.72 14.11 5.57
N SER A 42 -4.11 14.07 6.75
CA SER A 42 -3.03 13.12 7.05
C SER A 42 -3.50 11.66 6.99
N ALA A 43 -4.70 11.35 7.47
CA ALA A 43 -5.29 10.01 7.36
C ALA A 43 -5.57 9.61 5.88
N ILE A 44 -6.03 10.55 5.06
CA ILE A 44 -6.26 10.31 3.62
C ILE A 44 -4.93 10.05 2.91
N ILE A 45 -3.91 10.88 3.15
CA ILE A 45 -2.58 10.73 2.56
C ILE A 45 -1.99 9.37 2.96
N PHE A 46 -2.11 9.00 4.25
CA PHE A 46 -1.60 7.72 4.74
C PHE A 46 -2.33 6.54 4.10
N GLY A 47 -3.65 6.62 3.92
CA GLY A 47 -4.45 5.57 3.29
C GLY A 47 -4.25 5.41 1.78
N LEU A 48 -3.73 6.44 1.09
CA LEU A 48 -3.41 6.43 -0.34
C LEU A 48 -1.95 6.05 -0.63
N SER A 49 -1.10 6.01 0.39
CA SER A 49 0.30 5.61 0.25
C SER A 49 0.41 4.14 -0.17
N THR A 50 1.20 3.88 -1.21
CA THR A 50 1.58 2.54 -1.64
C THR A 50 3.06 2.34 -1.37
N ASP A 51 3.43 1.20 -0.80
CA ASP A 51 4.82 0.82 -0.65
C ASP A 51 5.30 0.05 -1.89
N SER A 52 6.61 0.04 -2.10
CA SER A 52 7.26 -0.76 -3.15
C SER A 52 8.34 -1.64 -2.55
N ILE A 53 8.48 -2.85 -3.09
CA ILE A 53 9.46 -3.84 -2.67
C ILE A 53 10.22 -4.27 -3.91
N LYS A 54 11.52 -4.52 -3.75
CA LYS A 54 12.34 -5.10 -4.81
C LYS A 54 12.72 -6.50 -4.42
N GLY A 55 12.84 -7.39 -5.40
CA GLY A 55 13.18 -8.76 -5.13
C GLY A 55 13.36 -9.60 -6.38
N LYS A 56 13.80 -10.83 -6.18
CA LYS A 56 13.94 -11.83 -7.25
C LYS A 56 12.78 -12.81 -7.18
N ILE A 57 12.07 -13.04 -8.29
CA ILE A 57 11.03 -14.07 -8.35
C ILE A 57 11.71 -15.43 -8.41
N ILE A 58 11.38 -16.32 -7.49
CA ILE A 58 11.96 -17.67 -7.42
C ILE A 58 11.05 -18.65 -8.13
N LYS A 59 9.74 -18.50 -7.93
CA LYS A 59 8.75 -19.42 -8.50
C LYS A 59 7.39 -18.76 -8.62
N SER A 60 6.70 -19.11 -9.69
CA SER A 60 5.26 -18.91 -9.84
C SER A 60 4.53 -20.13 -9.28
N ASP A 61 3.67 -19.93 -8.29
CA ASP A 61 2.75 -20.96 -7.80
C ASP A 61 1.47 -20.97 -8.66
N HIS A 62 0.79 -22.12 -8.71
CA HIS A 62 -0.42 -22.32 -9.52
C HIS A 62 -1.64 -21.49 -9.08
N ASN A 63 -1.55 -20.79 -7.94
CA ASN A 63 -2.64 -20.02 -7.33
C ASN A 63 -2.50 -18.50 -7.52
N ASP A 64 -1.93 -18.05 -8.65
CA ASP A 64 -1.66 -16.63 -8.91
C ASP A 64 -0.78 -15.96 -7.84
N GLN A 65 0.11 -16.74 -7.21
CA GLN A 65 1.06 -16.25 -6.22
C GLN A 65 2.49 -16.38 -6.74
N LEU A 66 3.29 -15.35 -6.54
CA LEU A 66 4.71 -15.32 -6.87
C LEU A 66 5.51 -15.39 -5.59
N LEU A 67 6.32 -16.43 -5.45
CA LEU A 67 7.29 -16.51 -4.37
C LEU A 67 8.51 -15.67 -4.74
N MET A 68 8.77 -14.62 -3.96
CA MET A 68 9.82 -13.66 -4.22
C MET A 68 10.81 -13.59 -3.04
N GLU A 69 12.10 -13.55 -3.33
CA GLU A 69 13.12 -13.13 -2.37
C GLU A 69 13.12 -11.60 -2.28
N CYS A 70 12.58 -11.07 -1.19
CA CYS A 70 12.40 -9.66 -0.95
C CYS A 70 13.62 -9.02 -0.29
N GLN A 71 14.03 -7.89 -0.86
CA GLN A 71 14.97 -6.96 -0.23
C GLN A 71 14.14 -6.01 0.65
N VAL A 72 13.92 -6.40 1.90
CA VAL A 72 13.22 -5.54 2.87
C VAL A 72 14.22 -4.49 3.37
N PRO A 73 13.92 -3.17 3.27
CA PRO A 73 14.83 -2.16 3.79
C PRO A 73 15.03 -2.35 5.30
N TYR A 74 16.30 -2.35 5.71
CA TYR A 74 16.90 -2.68 7.02
C TYR A 74 16.37 -1.93 8.26
N LEU A 75 15.22 -1.26 8.21
CA LEU A 75 14.70 -0.46 9.32
C LEU A 75 14.34 -1.28 10.57
N PHE A 76 14.35 -2.63 10.52
CA PHE A 76 13.93 -3.49 11.64
C PHE A 76 14.86 -4.69 11.94
N THR A 77 16.01 -4.83 11.27
CA THR A 77 16.86 -6.03 11.42
C THR A 77 18.24 -5.68 11.96
N GLN A 78 18.34 -5.65 13.29
CA GLN A 78 19.60 -5.71 14.03
C GLN A 78 20.04 -7.16 14.33
N GLY A 79 19.65 -8.12 13.50
CA GLY A 79 19.96 -9.53 13.74
C GLY A 79 19.55 -10.43 12.58
N GLU A 80 20.55 -11.16 12.10
CA GLU A 80 20.55 -12.32 11.19
C GLU A 80 19.95 -12.11 9.79
N GLU A 81 20.84 -12.30 8.79
CA GLU A 81 20.60 -12.35 7.35
C GLU A 81 19.73 -13.57 6.99
N VAL A 82 18.47 -13.58 7.40
CA VAL A 82 17.51 -14.57 6.91
C VAL A 82 16.96 -14.04 5.59
N GLY A 83 17.14 -14.79 4.50
CA GLY A 83 16.51 -14.50 3.22
C GLY A 83 15.00 -14.30 3.41
N TYR A 84 14.53 -13.06 3.22
CA TYR A 84 13.13 -12.71 3.43
C TYR A 84 12.33 -13.11 2.20
N TYR A 85 11.67 -14.26 2.24
CA TYR A 85 10.71 -14.64 1.21
C TYR A 85 9.36 -13.95 1.45
N CYS A 86 8.77 -13.36 0.41
CA CYS A 86 7.39 -12.89 0.40
C CYS A 86 6.58 -13.64 -0.65
N SER A 87 5.31 -13.89 -0.35
CA SER A 87 4.32 -14.29 -1.36
C SER A 87 3.63 -13.05 -1.90
N VAL A 88 3.74 -12.86 -3.21
CA VAL A 88 3.16 -11.73 -3.93
C VAL A 88 1.98 -12.23 -4.77
N GLY A 89 0.76 -11.92 -4.33
CA GLY A 89 -0.46 -12.22 -5.06
C GLY A 89 -0.59 -11.33 -6.30
N VAL A 90 -0.88 -11.96 -7.44
CA VAL A 90 -1.22 -11.33 -8.72
C VAL A 90 -2.73 -11.41 -8.90
N THR A 91 -3.34 -10.31 -9.31
CA THR A 91 -4.77 -10.22 -9.59
C THR A 91 -4.98 -9.83 -11.05
N PRO A 92 -6.20 -9.95 -11.61
CA PRO A 92 -6.50 -9.46 -12.96
C PRO A 92 -6.25 -7.95 -13.16
N GLN A 93 -6.12 -7.19 -12.07
CA GLN A 93 -5.84 -5.75 -12.08
C GLN A 93 -4.35 -5.44 -11.98
N THR A 94 -3.51 -6.44 -11.68
CA THR A 94 -2.07 -6.27 -11.55
C THR A 94 -1.44 -6.02 -12.91
N VAL A 95 -0.72 -4.90 -13.03
CA VAL A 95 -0.02 -4.56 -14.28
C VAL A 95 1.40 -5.11 -14.23
N ILE A 96 1.77 -5.95 -15.18
CA ILE A 96 3.15 -6.46 -15.30
C ILE A 96 3.80 -5.82 -16.54
N LYS A 97 4.94 -5.16 -16.36
CA LYS A 97 5.62 -4.42 -17.43
C LYS A 97 7.13 -4.41 -17.30
N ASN A 98 7.84 -4.03 -18.36
CA ASN A 98 9.27 -3.71 -18.29
C ASN A 98 9.53 -2.20 -18.10
N LEU A 99 10.80 -1.80 -18.03
CA LEU A 99 11.20 -0.39 -17.93
C LEU A 99 10.77 0.48 -19.13
N LYS A 100 10.47 -0.13 -20.28
CA LYS A 100 9.95 0.57 -21.47
C LYS A 100 8.41 0.73 -21.44
N GLY A 101 7.74 0.14 -20.46
CA GLY A 101 6.28 0.15 -20.34
C GLY A 101 5.57 -0.92 -21.18
N GLU A 102 6.32 -1.85 -21.81
CA GLU A 102 5.74 -2.97 -22.53
C GLU A 102 5.15 -3.97 -21.54
N ARG A 103 3.93 -4.46 -21.81
CA ARG A 103 3.27 -5.44 -20.95
C ARG A 103 3.93 -6.80 -21.10
N LEU A 104 4.18 -7.45 -19.97
CA LEU A 104 4.74 -8.79 -19.90
C LEU A 104 3.76 -9.76 -19.25
N SER A 105 3.97 -11.05 -19.48
CA SER A 105 3.32 -12.13 -18.76
C SER A 105 4.10 -12.53 -17.50
N VAL A 106 3.43 -13.25 -16.60
CA VAL A 106 4.05 -13.82 -15.38
C VAL A 106 5.26 -14.72 -15.73
N LYS A 107 5.16 -15.51 -16.79
CA LYS A 107 6.24 -16.42 -17.22
C LYS A 107 7.50 -15.66 -17.64
N GLU A 108 7.36 -14.45 -18.18
CA GLU A 108 8.49 -13.65 -18.65
C GLU A 108 9.29 -12.99 -17.52
N ILE A 109 8.74 -12.98 -16.30
CA ILE A 109 9.37 -12.41 -15.11
C ILE A 109 9.85 -13.48 -14.11
N GLU A 110 9.61 -14.77 -14.36
CA GLU A 110 10.15 -15.87 -13.54
C GLU A 110 11.69 -15.85 -13.53
N ASP A 111 12.28 -16.10 -12.36
CA ASP A 111 13.73 -16.04 -12.12
C ASP A 111 14.38 -14.66 -12.36
N LYS A 112 13.59 -13.59 -12.49
CA LYS A 112 14.09 -12.23 -12.73
C LYS A 112 13.94 -11.29 -11.55
N LEU A 113 14.70 -10.19 -11.61
CA LEU A 113 14.64 -9.10 -10.64
C LEU A 113 13.49 -8.14 -11.00
N VAL A 114 12.61 -7.93 -10.04
CA VAL A 114 11.41 -7.10 -10.20
C VAL A 114 11.29 -6.07 -9.09
N SER A 115 10.58 -4.98 -9.40
CA SER A 115 10.05 -4.03 -8.44
C SER A 115 8.53 -4.19 -8.37
N VAL A 116 8.01 -4.48 -7.20
CA VAL A 116 6.59 -4.68 -6.95
C VAL A 116 6.05 -3.47 -6.21
N ILE A 117 5.09 -2.78 -6.81
CA ILE A 117 4.27 -1.77 -6.13
C ILE A 117 3.07 -2.49 -5.55
N LEU A 118 2.87 -2.34 -4.24
CA LEU A 118 1.77 -2.99 -3.53
C LEU A 118 0.43 -2.30 -3.79
N GLU A 119 -0.65 -3.06 -3.76
CA GLU A 119 -2.01 -2.51 -3.78
C GLU A 119 -2.31 -1.66 -2.54
N LYS A 120 -1.74 -2.05 -1.40
CA LYS A 120 -1.89 -1.38 -0.11
C LYS A 120 -0.54 -1.32 0.58
N ARG A 121 -0.36 -0.28 1.39
CA ARG A 121 0.74 -0.21 2.34
C ARG A 121 0.77 -1.44 3.22
N HIS A 122 1.94 -2.05 3.41
CA HIS A 122 2.08 -3.26 4.20
C HIS A 122 3.33 -3.21 5.09
N ILE A 123 3.14 -3.49 6.38
CA ILE A 123 4.23 -3.51 7.34
C ILE A 123 4.66 -4.96 7.51
N PHE A 124 5.90 -5.26 7.11
CA PHE A 124 6.50 -6.57 7.33
C PHE A 124 6.82 -6.76 8.81
N THR A 125 6.35 -7.87 9.39
CA THR A 125 6.67 -8.28 10.76
C THR A 125 7.33 -9.66 10.74
N LYS A 126 7.84 -10.14 11.88
CA LYS A 126 8.58 -11.42 11.91
C LYS A 126 7.72 -12.66 11.63
N GLY A 127 6.39 -12.57 11.53
CA GLY A 127 5.50 -13.72 11.27
C GLY A 127 5.17 -14.01 9.80
N ASP A 128 4.91 -15.28 9.47
CA ASP A 128 4.69 -15.77 8.10
C ASP A 128 3.53 -15.09 7.37
N ARG A 129 2.40 -14.88 8.07
CA ARG A 129 1.22 -14.21 7.48
C ARG A 129 1.45 -12.74 7.14
N SER A 130 2.50 -12.11 7.68
CA SER A 130 2.83 -10.74 7.32
C SER A 130 3.69 -10.65 6.05
N ARG A 131 3.99 -11.79 5.41
CA ARG A 131 4.82 -11.87 4.20
C ARG A 131 3.99 -12.13 2.95
N GLU A 132 2.67 -12.18 3.08
CA GLU A 132 1.71 -12.23 1.97
C GLU A 132 1.26 -10.82 1.62
N VAL A 133 1.48 -10.40 0.37
CA VAL A 133 1.14 -9.06 -0.13
C VAL A 133 0.53 -9.15 -1.52
N THR A 134 -0.29 -8.17 -1.90
CA THR A 134 -0.90 -8.11 -3.24
C THR A 134 -0.23 -7.04 -4.08
N ALA A 135 0.17 -7.40 -5.31
CA ALA A 135 0.77 -6.47 -6.25
C ALA A 135 -0.29 -5.65 -7.01
N LYS A 136 -0.08 -4.34 -7.05
CA LYS A 136 -0.75 -3.44 -8.01
C LYS A 136 -0.01 -3.41 -9.34
N GLU A 137 1.31 -3.34 -9.27
CA GLU A 137 2.17 -3.27 -10.45
C GLU A 137 3.48 -4.02 -10.20
N ILE A 138 3.95 -4.75 -11.20
CA ILE A 138 5.24 -5.45 -11.20
C ILE A 138 6.04 -4.91 -12.38
N THR A 139 7.20 -4.34 -12.09
CA THR A 139 8.12 -3.81 -13.10
C THR A 139 9.38 -4.67 -13.15
N LEU A 140 9.67 -5.26 -14.31
CA LEU A 140 10.92 -5.96 -14.58
C LEU A 140 12.09 -4.96 -14.58
N LEU A 141 13.12 -5.22 -13.76
CA LEU A 141 14.27 -4.33 -13.61
C LEU A 141 15.45 -4.74 -14.51
N ARG A 142 15.66 -6.05 -14.72
CA ARG A 142 16.66 -6.64 -15.63
C ARG A 142 16.22 -8.02 -16.08
#